data_AF-A0A8T7E8F2-F1
#
_entry.id   AF-A0A8T7E8F2-F1
#
_cell.length_a   1.000
_cell.length_b   1.000
_cell.length_c   1.000
_cell.angle_alpha   90.00
_cell.angle_beta   90.00
_cell.angle_gamma   90.00
#
_symmetry.space_group_name_H-M   'P 1'
#
loop_
_entity.id
_entity.type
_entity.pdbx_description
1 polymer ?
#
loop_
_entity_poly.entity_id
_entity_poly.type
_entity_poly.pdbx_seq_one_letter_code
_entity_poly.pdbx_strand_id
1 'polypeptide(L)'
;MQTLILQCKPRKMTTGVNWLIEVLGPDGPAKDQVKQSIDKLENHPAKAIRRALIDCLTLIQTHGYEIKYTEHFGADSEMEGWLFVLQKR
;
A
#
# COMPACT_ATOMS: atom_id res chain seq x y z
N MET A 1 -14.34 7.96 13.60
CA MET A 1 -14.15 7.23 12.33
C MET A 1 -12.73 7.50 11.85
N GLN A 2 -11.89 6.47 11.73
CA GLN A 2 -10.50 6.65 11.30
C GLN A 2 -10.39 6.23 9.83
N THR A 3 -10.04 7.20 8.98
CA THR A 3 -9.74 6.98 7.56
C THR A 3 -8.23 6.87 7.40
N LEU A 4 -7.78 5.81 6.74
CA LEU A 4 -6.40 5.64 6.29
C LEU A 4 -6.37 5.54 4.77
N ILE A 5 -5.23 5.85 4.19
CA ILE A 5 -4.98 5.65 2.75
C ILE A 5 -3.82 4.68 2.64
N LEU A 6 -4.00 3.60 1.88
CA LEU A 6 -2.94 2.67 1.53
C LEU A 6 -2.60 2.86 0.05
N GLN A 7 -1.33 3.12 -0.25
CA GLN A 7 -0.86 3.36 -1.61
C GLN A 7 0.21 2.35 -1.98
N CYS A 8 0.07 1.72 -3.15
CA CYS A 8 1.13 0.96 -3.81
C CYS A 8 1.62 1.79 -4.99
N LYS A 9 2.86 2.28 -4.95
CA LYS A 9 3.41 3.16 -5.99
C LYS A 9 4.78 2.69 -6.47
N PRO A 10 5.13 2.94 -7.74
CA PRO A 10 6.47 2.70 -8.23
C PRO A 10 7.45 3.67 -7.58
N ARG A 11 8.66 3.19 -7.32
CA ARG A 11 9.81 3.97 -6.85
C ARG A 11 10.98 3.65 -7.78
N LYS A 12 11.44 4.68 -8.48
CA LYS A 12 12.64 4.59 -9.33
C LYS A 12 13.88 4.49 -8.44
N MET A 13 14.63 3.41 -8.62
CA MET A 13 15.90 3.13 -7.96
C MET A 13 17.02 3.15 -9.01
N THR A 14 18.27 3.27 -8.57
CA THR A 14 19.44 3.24 -9.46
C THR A 14 19.55 1.93 -10.26
N THR A 15 18.95 0.85 -9.77
CA THR A 15 19.00 -0.50 -10.35
C THR A 15 17.70 -0.94 -11.05
N GLY A 16 16.68 -0.09 -11.14
CA GLY A 16 15.38 -0.42 -11.76
C GLY A 16 14.18 0.24 -11.08
N VAL A 17 12.98 -0.28 -11.34
CA VAL A 17 11.74 0.14 -10.66
C VAL A 17 11.37 -0.89 -9.60
N ASN A 18 11.17 -0.43 -8.37
CA ASN A 18 10.58 -1.24 -7.29
C ASN A 18 9.20 -0.69 -6.93
N TRP A 19 8.32 -1.54 -6.39
CA TRP A 19 7.03 -1.08 -5.88
C TRP A 19 7.09 -0.93 -4.37
N LEU A 20 6.66 0.23 -3.90
CA LEU A 20 6.61 0.63 -2.50
C LEU A 20 5.17 0.64 -2.01
N ILE A 21 4.95 0.21 -0.77
CA ILE A 21 3.66 0.33 -0.10
C ILE A 21 3.78 1.38 0.99
N GLU A 22 2.89 2.37 1.00
CA GLU A 22 2.87 3.42 2.00
C GLU A 22 1.47 3.55 2.61
N VAL A 23 1.42 3.94 3.89
CA VAL A 23 0.17 4.29 4.57
C VAL A 23 0.17 5.77 4.96
N LEU A 24 -0.87 6.49 4.55
CA LEU A 24 -1.13 7.89 4.84
C LEU A 24 -2.38 8.02 5.73
N GLY A 25 -2.47 9.14 6.45
CA GLY A 25 -3.57 9.41 7.39
C GLY A 25 -3.07 10.09 8.67
N PRO A 26 -4.00 10.41 9.59
CA PRO A 26 -3.65 11.01 10.88
C PRO A 26 -2.73 10.07 11.67
N ASP A 27 -1.76 10.66 12.36
CA ASP A 27 -0.88 9.88 13.24
C ASP A 27 -1.68 9.25 14.38
N GLY A 28 -1.29 8.04 14.74
CA GLY A 28 -1.95 7.30 15.80
C GLY A 28 -1.80 5.78 15.64
N PRO A 29 -2.29 5.02 16.64
CA PRO A 29 -1.97 3.60 16.79
C PRO A 29 -2.30 2.75 15.58
N ALA A 30 -3.40 3.05 14.88
CA ALA A 30 -3.81 2.27 13.71
C ALA A 30 -2.86 2.48 12.51
N LYS A 31 -2.41 3.73 12.27
CA LYS A 31 -1.42 4.01 11.22
C LYS A 31 -0.09 3.32 11.56
N ASP A 32 0.33 3.37 12.81
CA ASP A 32 1.59 2.77 13.27
C ASP A 32 1.56 1.23 13.16
N GLN A 33 0.44 0.59 13.47
CA GLN A 33 0.25 -0.85 13.30
C GLN A 33 0.34 -1.28 11.82
N VAL A 34 -0.28 -0.50 10.92
CA VAL A 34 -0.19 -0.74 9.48
C VAL A 34 1.24 -0.53 8.99
N LYS A 35 1.93 0.53 9.42
CA LYS A 35 3.36 0.77 9.12
C LYS A 35 4.25 -0.42 9.54
N GLN A 36 4.12 -0.89 10.78
CA GLN A 36 4.87 -2.05 11.26
C GLN A 36 4.62 -3.31 10.44
N SER A 37 3.40 -3.47 9.90
CA SER A 37 3.06 -4.59 9.02
C SER A 37 3.69 -4.43 7.63
N ILE A 38 3.75 -3.20 7.11
CA ILE A 38 4.47 -2.85 5.88
C ILE A 38 5.97 -3.13 6.03
N ASP A 39 6.61 -2.71 7.12
CA ASP A 39 8.05 -2.92 7.34
C ASP A 39 8.43 -4.42 7.32
N LYS A 40 7.55 -5.28 7.84
CA LYS A 40 7.72 -6.74 7.78
C LYS A 40 7.64 -7.27 6.35
N LEU A 41 6.88 -6.61 5.48
CA LEU A 41 6.73 -6.95 4.07
C LEU A 41 7.89 -6.40 3.22
N GLU A 42 8.44 -5.22 3.53
CA GLU A 42 9.50 -4.57 2.75
C GLU A 42 10.84 -5.31 2.75
N ASN A 43 11.11 -6.11 3.79
CA ASN A 43 12.32 -6.96 3.85
C ASN A 43 12.29 -8.16 2.88
N HIS A 44 11.31 -8.25 1.98
CA HIS A 44 11.21 -9.32 0.98
C HIS A 44 11.85 -8.90 -0.36
N PRO A 45 12.78 -9.69 -0.92
CA PRO A 45 13.50 -9.32 -2.14
C PRO A 45 12.57 -9.27 -3.36
N ALA A 46 12.76 -8.23 -4.18
CA ALA A 46 12.15 -7.95 -5.49
C ALA A 46 10.60 -8.01 -5.54
N LYS A 47 9.93 -6.89 -5.25
CA LYS A 47 8.47 -6.80 -5.42
C LYS A 47 8.09 -6.19 -6.77
N ALA A 48 7.65 -7.06 -7.68
CA ALA A 48 6.87 -6.66 -8.83
C ALA A 48 5.50 -6.11 -8.39
N ILE A 49 4.86 -5.28 -9.24
CA ILE A 49 3.57 -4.66 -8.93
C ILE A 49 2.50 -5.63 -8.44
N ARG A 50 2.36 -6.79 -9.09
CA ARG A 50 1.36 -7.78 -8.74
C ARG A 50 1.52 -8.26 -7.30
N ARG A 51 2.77 -8.39 -6.83
CA ARG A 51 3.05 -8.79 -5.45
C ARG A 51 2.70 -7.66 -4.48
N ALA A 52 3.07 -6.43 -4.81
CA ALA A 52 2.75 -5.27 -3.98
C ALA A 52 1.22 -5.08 -3.84
N LEU A 53 0.46 -5.30 -4.90
CA LEU A 53 -1.01 -5.28 -4.85
C LEU A 53 -1.59 -6.37 -3.94
N ILE A 54 -1.09 -7.61 -4.05
CA ILE A 54 -1.51 -8.73 -3.17
C ILE A 54 -1.19 -8.41 -1.70
N ASP A 55 -0.01 -7.86 -1.43
CA ASP A 55 0.39 -7.47 -0.09
C ASP A 55 -0.52 -6.34 0.46
N CYS A 56 -0.91 -5.36 -0.36
CA CYS A 56 -1.89 -4.33 0.02
C CYS A 56 -3.25 -4.93 0.41
N LEU A 57 -3.80 -5.84 -0.42
CA LEU A 57 -5.09 -6.49 -0.12
C LEU A 57 -5.01 -7.34 1.16
N THR A 58 -3.87 -8.01 1.37
CA THR A 58 -3.62 -8.80 2.59
C THR A 58 -3.58 -7.89 3.83
N LEU A 59 -2.93 -6.72 3.75
CA LEU A 59 -2.91 -5.73 4.85
C LEU A 59 -4.32 -5.23 5.17
N ILE A 60 -5.10 -4.87 4.14
CA ILE A 60 -6.49 -4.41 4.30
C ILE A 60 -7.33 -5.45 5.04
N GLN A 61 -7.23 -6.72 4.63
CA GLN A 61 -7.96 -7.82 5.25
C GLN A 61 -7.48 -8.08 6.69
N THR A 62 -6.17 -8.13 6.92
CA THR A 62 -5.58 -8.44 8.23
C THR A 62 -5.97 -7.41 9.29
N HIS A 63 -6.02 -6.14 8.92
CA HIS A 63 -6.38 -5.05 9.82
C HIS A 63 -7.89 -4.75 9.89
N GLY A 64 -8.72 -5.52 9.17
CA GLY A 64 -10.18 -5.40 9.22
C GLY A 64 -10.71 -4.10 8.60
N TYR A 65 -10.03 -3.55 7.59
CA TYR A 65 -10.49 -2.35 6.89
C TYR A 65 -11.52 -2.67 5.82
N GLU A 66 -12.39 -1.71 5.56
CA GLU A 66 -13.28 -1.66 4.40
C GLU A 66 -12.71 -0.67 3.37
N ILE A 67 -12.72 -1.06 2.10
CA ILE A 67 -12.31 -0.20 0.99
C ILE A 67 -13.49 0.69 0.62
N LYS A 68 -13.34 2.00 0.77
CA LYS A 68 -14.36 2.99 0.40
C LYS A 68 -14.15 3.60 -0.98
N TYR A 69 -12.89 3.62 -1.43
CA TYR A 69 -12.52 4.10 -2.74
C TYR A 69 -11.24 3.41 -3.19
N THR A 70 -11.12 3.21 -4.51
CA THR A 70 -9.93 2.66 -5.14
C THR A 70 -9.63 3.45 -6.40
N GLU A 71 -8.37 3.78 -6.60
CA GLU A 71 -7.89 4.44 -7.81
C GLU A 71 -6.69 3.69 -8.35
N HIS A 72 -6.74 3.43 -9.65
CA HIS A 72 -5.62 2.93 -10.42
C HIS A 72 -5.06 4.10 -11.23
N PHE A 73 -3.76 4.38 -11.09
CA PHE A 73 -3.09 5.47 -11.78
C PHE A 73 -1.87 4.95 -12.55
N GLY A 74 -1.50 5.65 -13.62
CA GLY A 74 -0.34 5.29 -14.45
C GLY A 74 -0.55 4.04 -15.32
N ALA A 75 -1.80 3.70 -15.63
CA ALA A 75 -2.20 2.47 -16.34
C ALA A 75 -1.49 2.23 -17.69
N ASP A 76 -1.06 3.29 -18.37
CA ASP A 76 -0.38 3.21 -19.66
C ASP A 76 1.15 3.37 -19.54
N SER A 77 1.71 3.14 -18.35
CA SER A 77 3.14 3.35 -18.07
C SER A 77 3.72 2.24 -17.21
N GLU A 78 5.05 2.06 -17.28
CA GLU A 78 5.81 1.21 -16.34
C GLU A 78 5.75 1.72 -14.87
N MET A 79 5.03 2.82 -14.64
CA MET A 79 4.83 3.49 -13.37
C MET A 79 3.38 3.33 -12.87
N GLU A 80 2.73 2.21 -13.16
CA GLU A 80 1.41 1.90 -12.62
C GLU A 80 1.43 1.73 -11.09
N GLY A 81 0.35 2.18 -10.46
CA GLY A 81 0.15 2.15 -9.02
C GLY A 81 -1.32 2.22 -8.60
N TRP A 82 -1.56 1.91 -7.33
CA TRP A 82 -2.88 1.79 -6.75
C TRP A 82 -3.00 2.61 -5.47
N LEU A 83 -4.17 3.21 -5.26
CA LEU A 83 -4.54 3.91 -4.04
C LEU A 83 -5.85 3.34 -3.51
N PHE A 84 -5.88 3.10 -2.19
CA PHE A 84 -7.06 2.60 -1.48
C PHE A 84 -7.38 3.55 -0.33
N VAL A 85 -8.61 4.07 -0.29
CA VAL A 85 -9.12 4.79 0.89
C VAL A 85 -9.86 3.78 1.76
N LEU A 86 -9.40 3.69 3.00
CA LEU A 86 -9.78 2.66 3.96
C LEU A 86 -10.53 3.28 5.13
N GLN A 87 -11.61 2.63 5.57
CA GLN A 87 -12.31 2.95 6.82
C GLN A 87 -12.40 1.72 7.70
N LYS A 88 -12.20 1.90 9.00
CA LYS A 88 -12.31 0.80 9.96
C LYS A 88 -13.76 0.32 10.01
N ARG A 89 -13.96 -1.00 9.92
CA ARG A 89 -15.26 -1.64 10.14
C ARG A 89 -15.78 -1.39 11.55
#